data_AF-A0A8S3DDQ8-F1
#
_entry.id   AF-A0A8S3DDQ8-F1
#
_cell.length_a   1.000
_cell.length_b   1.000
_cell.length_c   1.000
_cell.angle_alpha   90.00
_cell.angle_beta   90.00
_cell.angle_gamma   90.00
#
_symmetry.space_group_name_H-M   'P 1'
#
loop_
_entity.id
_entity.type
_entity.pdbx_description
1 polymer ?
#
loop_
_entity_poly.entity_id
_entity_poly.type
_entity_poly.pdbx_seq_one_letter_code
_entity_poly.pdbx_strand_id
1 'polypeptide(L)' 'DTTLERLYGGFYPDWLAGGEWSHLYSYILSLLKTCQELSLCLIFCFDGTLYRSGQSQWYYEQLQHRKKVNQIFKHLKQNK' A
#
# COMPACT_ATOMS: atom_id res chain seq x y z
N ASP A 1 3.25 -1.50 7.36
CA ASP A 1 3.76 -0.64 6.29
C ASP A 1 3.73 -1.39 4.99
N THR A 2 2.79 -1.04 4.12
CA THR A 2 2.77 -1.63 2.79
C THR A 2 3.75 -0.85 1.91
N THR A 3 4.47 -1.54 1.03
CA THR A 3 5.44 -0.91 0.12
C THR A 3 4.78 0.16 -0.79
N LEU A 4 3.46 0.09 -0.94
CA LEU A 4 2.63 1.07 -1.66
C LEU A 4 2.60 2.45 -0.98
N GLU A 5 2.64 2.52 0.36
CA GLU A 5 2.71 3.81 1.08
C GLU A 5 3.95 4.62 0.69
N ARG A 6 5.05 3.92 0.43
CA ARG A 6 6.31 4.55 -0.01
C ARG A 6 6.19 5.15 -1.40
N LEU A 7 5.32 4.62 -2.25
CA LEU A 7 5.07 5.21 -3.57
C LEU A 7 4.27 6.51 -3.47
N TYR A 8 3.54 6.73 -2.38
CA TYR A 8 2.93 8.04 -2.06
C TYR A 8 3.90 8.99 -1.33
N GLY A 9 5.18 8.63 -1.23
CA GLY A 9 6.17 9.36 -0.44
C GLY A 9 5.92 9.35 1.06
N GLY A 10 4.98 8.53 1.55
CA GLY A 10 4.61 8.47 2.96
C GLY A 10 3.78 9.67 3.45
N PHE A 11 3.31 10.55 2.56
CA PHE A 11 2.60 11.78 2.95
C PHE A 11 1.09 11.60 3.10
N TYR A 12 0.52 10.55 2.52
CA TYR A 12 -0.92 10.41 2.31
C TYR A 12 -1.43 9.04 2.82
N PRO A 13 -2.25 8.99 3.89
CA PRO A 13 -2.86 7.74 4.38
C PRO A 13 -4.06 7.27 3.52
N ASP A 14 -4.51 8.11 2.59
CA ASP A 14 -5.70 7.99 1.75
C ASP A 14 -5.59 6.93 0.65
N TRP A 15 -4.41 6.35 0.42
CA TRP A 15 -4.24 5.17 -0.44
C TRP A 15 -5.13 3.99 0.03
N LEU A 16 -5.40 3.88 1.34
CA LEU A 16 -6.29 2.86 1.92
C LEU A 16 -7.78 3.04 1.54
N ALA A 17 -8.18 4.26 1.13
CA ALA A 17 -9.56 4.61 0.80
C ALA A 17 -9.86 4.60 -0.70
N GLY A 18 -8.99 3.99 -1.51
CA GLY A 18 -9.07 4.00 -2.97
C GLY A 18 -8.04 4.90 -3.66
N GLY A 19 -7.34 5.73 -2.87
CA GLY A 19 -6.17 6.50 -3.25
C GLY A 19 -6.41 7.62 -4.26
N GLU A 20 -5.67 8.72 -4.09
CA GLU A 20 -5.51 9.70 -5.16
C GLU A 20 -4.34 9.30 -6.07
N TRP A 21 -4.65 8.55 -7.13
CA TRP A 21 -3.67 8.11 -8.14
C TRP A 21 -2.90 9.27 -8.77
N SER A 22 -3.50 10.46 -8.82
CA SER A 22 -2.87 11.72 -9.22
C SER A 22 -1.69 12.11 -8.33
N HIS A 23 -1.83 12.00 -7.00
CA HIS A 23 -0.76 12.31 -6.04
C HIS A 23 0.38 11.31 -6.14
N LEU A 24 0.05 10.01 -6.22
CA LEU A 24 1.02 8.95 -6.50
C LEU A 24 1.84 9.25 -7.76
N TYR A 25 1.15 9.52 -8.86
CA TYR A 25 1.78 9.81 -10.15
C TYR A 25 2.70 11.04 -10.08
N SER A 26 2.22 12.12 -9.46
CA SER A 26 2.98 13.36 -9.31
C SER A 26 4.24 13.16 -8.46
N TYR A 27 4.14 12.39 -7.38
CA TYR A 27 5.29 12.04 -6.54
C TYR A 27 6.33 11.22 -7.33
N ILE A 28 5.89 10.17 -8.02
CA ILE A 28 6.78 9.31 -8.81
C ILE A 28 7.48 10.12 -9.91
N LEU A 29 6.79 11.04 -10.59
CA LEU A 29 7.41 11.92 -11.59
C LEU A 29 8.50 12.82 -10.97
N SER A 30 8.24 13.41 -9.81
CA SER A 30 9.21 14.24 -9.10
C SER A 30 10.45 13.44 -8.69
N LEU A 31 10.24 12.22 -8.20
CA LEU A 31 11.30 11.29 -7.83
C LEU A 31 12.14 10.88 -9.06
N LEU A 32 11.48 10.52 -10.16
CA LEU A 32 12.15 10.17 -11.42
C LEU A 32 13.00 11.33 -11.95
N LYS A 33 12.48 12.56 -11.93
CA LYS A 33 13.23 13.75 -12.36
C LYS A 33 14.51 13.92 -11.54
N THR A 34 14.42 13.81 -10.22
CA THR A 34 15.58 13.90 -9.32
C THR A 34 16.61 12.81 -9.61
N CYS A 35 16.15 11.57 -9.85
CA CYS A 35 17.05 10.48 -10.20
C CYS A 35 17.73 10.69 -11.56
N GLN A 36 17.04 11.25 -12.55
CA GLN A 36 17.64 11.59 -13.84
C GLN A 36 18.73 12.64 -13.70
N GLU A 37 18.49 13.69 -12.92
CA GLU A 37 19.48 14.74 -12.62
C GLU A 37 20.74 14.16 -11.94
N LEU A 38 20.57 13.09 -11.15
CA LEU A 38 21.66 12.40 -10.46
C LEU A 38 22.24 11.20 -11.22
N SER A 39 21.79 10.95 -12.46
CA SER A 39 22.16 9.76 -13.25
C SER A 39 21.90 8.41 -12.54
N LEU A 40 20.86 8.36 -11.71
CA LEU A 40 20.42 7.17 -11.00
C LEU A 40 19.33 6.45 -11.78
N CYS A 41 19.42 5.12 -11.83
CA CYS A 41 18.37 4.27 -12.38
C CYS A 41 17.46 3.77 -11.26
N LEU A 42 16.15 3.94 -11.43
CA LEU A 42 15.14 3.41 -10.52
C LEU A 42 14.49 2.17 -11.12
N ILE A 43 14.43 1.10 -10.33
CA ILE A 43 13.75 -0.14 -10.69
C ILE A 43 12.65 -0.36 -9.65
N PHE A 44 11.41 -0.45 -10.12
CA PHE A 44 10.26 -0.82 -9.30
C PHE A 44 9.93 -2.29 -9.52
N CYS A 45 10.05 -3.10 -8.46
CA CYS A 45 9.68 -4.50 -8.48
C CYS A 45 8.36 -4.68 -7.72
N PHE A 46 7.38 -5.29 -8.38
CA PHE A 46 6.08 -5.59 -7.80
C PHE A 46 5.87 -7.09 -7.76
N ASP A 47 5.39 -7.60 -6.63
CA ASP A 47 4.96 -8.99 -6.52
C ASP A 47 3.66 -9.18 -7.30
N GLY A 48 3.73 -9.84 -8.46
CA GLY A 48 2.56 -10.05 -9.33
C GLY A 48 1.66 -11.21 -8.87
N THR A 49 2.18 -12.13 -8.05
CA THR A 49 1.44 -13.30 -7.56
C THR A 49 1.87 -13.67 -6.15
N LEU A 50 0.99 -14.30 -5.39
CA LEU A 50 1.32 -14.82 -4.08
C LEU A 50 2.32 -15.98 -4.18
N TYR A 51 3.48 -15.84 -3.52
CA TYR A 51 4.51 -16.88 -3.51
C TYR A 51 3.98 -18.18 -2.87
N ARG A 52 4.22 -19.33 -3.51
CA ARG A 52 3.61 -20.61 -3.12
C ARG A 52 3.92 -21.03 -1.66
N SER A 53 5.13 -20.76 -1.15
CA SER A 53 5.45 -21.11 0.24
C SER A 53 4.83 -20.16 1.28
N GLY A 54 4.39 -18.96 0.86
CA GLY A 54 3.80 -17.96 1.73
C GLY A 54 2.27 -18.03 1.82
N GLN A 55 1.63 -18.96 1.09
CA GLN A 55 0.16 -18.98 0.97
C GLN A 55 -0.56 -19.24 2.29
N SER A 56 -0.04 -20.16 3.10
CA SER A 56 -0.62 -20.49 4.41
C SER A 56 -0.52 -19.32 5.40
N GLN A 57 0.64 -18.67 5.44
CA GLN A 57 0.88 -17.49 6.28
C GLN A 57 0.00 -16.32 5.82
N TRP A 58 -0.01 -16.02 4.52
CA TRP A 58 -0.88 -14.99 3.95
C TRP A 58 -2.35 -15.27 4.25
N TYR A 59 -2.80 -16.52 4.11
CA TYR A 59 -4.17 -16.89 4.44
C TYR A 59 -4.50 -16.64 5.92
N TYR A 60 -3.60 -16.99 6.83
CA TYR A 60 -3.77 -16.71 8.26
C TYR A 60 -3.84 -15.19 8.52
N GLU A 61 -2.98 -14.40 7.90
CA GLU A 61 -3.00 -12.94 8.00
C GLU A 61 -4.32 -12.34 7.46
N GLN A 62 -4.82 -12.83 6.32
CA GLN A 62 -6.12 -12.42 5.80
C GLN A 62 -7.27 -12.72 6.77
N LEU A 63 -7.24 -13.88 7.45
CA LEU A 63 -8.23 -14.21 8.47
C LEU A 63 -8.18 -13.22 9.65
N GLN A 64 -6.99 -12.85 10.12
CA GLN A 64 -6.84 -11.88 11.20
C GLN A 64 -7.27 -10.48 10.77
N HIS A 65 -6.90 -10.05 9.56
CA HIS A 65 -7.36 -8.78 8.99
C HIS A 65 -8.88 -8.72 8.91
N ARG A 66 -9.53 -9.77 8.41
CA ARG A 66 -10.99 -9.85 8.34
C ARG A 66 -11.64 -9.76 9.73
N LYS A 67 -11.07 -10.43 10.74
CA LYS A 67 -11.57 -10.34 12.13
C LYS A 67 -11.48 -8.91 12.66
N LYS A 68 -10.33 -8.24 12.45
CA LYS A 68 -10.10 -6.84 12.87
C LYS A 68 -11.08 -5.88 12.20
N VAL A 69 -11.26 -6.00 10.89
CA VAL A 69 -12.23 -5.20 10.12
C VAL A 69 -13.66 -5.39 10.66
N ASN A 70 -14.08 -6.63 10.92
CA ASN A 70 -15.39 -6.89 11.49
C ASN A 70 -15.57 -6.31 12.90
N GLN A 71 -14.53 -6.31 13.73
CA GLN A 71 -14.57 -5.69 15.06
C GLN A 71 -14.75 -4.16 14.95
N ILE A 72 -14.02 -3.52 14.05
CA ILE A 72 -14.16 -2.09 13.76
C ILE A 72 -15.60 -1.77 13.33
N PHE A 73 -16.15 -2.52 12.37
CA PHE A 73 -17.53 -2.30 11.92
C PHE A 73 -18.56 -2.50 13.03
N LYS A 74 -18.39 -3.52 13.89
CA LYS A 74 -19.27 -3.73 15.05
C LYS A 74 -19.23 -2.53 16.01
N HIS A 75 -18.04 -2.03 16.31
CA HIS A 75 -17.86 -0.85 17.18
C HIS A 75 -18.49 0.40 16.57
N LEU A 76 -18.28 0.66 15.28
CA LEU A 76 -18.89 1.80 14.57
C LEU A 76 -20.42 1.71 14.54
N LYS A 77 -20.98 0.50 14.44
CA LYS A 77 -22.43 0.27 14.46
C LYS A 77 -23.04 0.43 15.86
N GLN A 78 -22.27 0.16 16.92
CA GLN A 78 -22.71 0.27 18.32
C GLN A 78 -22.59 1.71 18.88
N ASN A 79 -21.68 2.53 18.33
CA ASN A 79 -21.50 3.94 18.71
C ASN A 79 -22.25 4.93 17.78
N LYS A 80 -23.31 4.45 17.11
CA LYS A 80 -24.31 5.26 16.42
C LYS A 80 -25.60 5.18 17.21
#